data_AF-A0A0C2J4A5-F1
#
_entry.id   AF-A0A0C2J4A5-F1
#
_cell.length_a   1.000
_cell.length_b   1.000
_cell.length_c   1.000
_cell.angle_alpha   90.00
_cell.angle_beta   90.00
_cell.angle_gamma   90.00
#
_symmetry.space_group_name_H-M   'P 1'
#
loop_
_entity.id
_entity.type
_entity.pdbx_description
1 polymer ?
#
loop_
_entity_poly.entity_id
_entity_poly.type
_entity_poly.pdbx_seq_one_letter_code
_entity_poly.pdbx_strand_id
1 'polypeptide(L)'
;MASAAEYDLMPQLVLRLDRHLIFPLVEFAASQLEEEDGSSKDEAKSREITKAKFELLKKTNMTDYVANLYCEIENLDTPPPEYAESRKKVLAKLEQFEAETTRLRDLLGDEDVVGNLRSDKVANLEFLKKEHDVSRTGRHEAKM
;
A
#
# COMPACT_ATOMS: atom_id res chain seq x y z
N MET A 1 0.14 -13.68 -37.72
CA MET A 1 -0.42 -12.55 -36.97
C MET A 1 0.43 -12.37 -35.73
N ALA A 2 0.86 -11.15 -35.42
CA ALA A 2 1.64 -10.86 -34.23
C ALA A 2 0.86 -11.30 -32.98
N SER A 3 1.48 -12.11 -32.13
CA SER A 3 0.88 -12.54 -30.86
C SER A 3 0.78 -11.35 -29.91
N ALA A 4 -0.24 -11.29 -29.04
CA ALA A 4 -0.34 -10.27 -28.00
C ALA A 4 0.91 -10.21 -27.09
N ALA A 5 1.65 -11.33 -27.00
CA ALA A 5 2.93 -11.41 -26.29
C ALA A 5 4.05 -10.53 -26.90
N GLU A 6 3.98 -10.20 -28.20
CA GLU A 6 4.96 -9.34 -28.87
C GLU A 6 4.85 -7.86 -28.44
N TYR A 7 3.70 -7.47 -27.87
CA TYR A 7 3.43 -6.12 -27.38
C TYR A 7 3.44 -6.04 -25.84
N ASP A 8 4.00 -7.04 -25.15
CA ASP A 8 4.08 -7.03 -23.70
C ASP A 8 5.08 -5.97 -23.21
N LEU A 9 4.54 -4.94 -22.54
CA LEU A 9 5.32 -3.85 -21.95
C LEU A 9 5.72 -4.13 -20.49
N MET A 10 5.23 -5.21 -19.88
CA MET A 10 5.49 -5.53 -18.47
C MET A 10 6.98 -5.51 -18.11
N PRO A 11 7.91 -6.11 -18.89
CA PRO A 11 9.33 -6.07 -18.56
C PRO A 11 9.91 -4.65 -18.50
N GLN A 12 9.40 -3.74 -19.33
CA GLN A 12 9.85 -2.34 -19.34
C GLN A 12 9.22 -1.52 -18.21
N LEU A 13 7.97 -1.79 -17.87
CA LEU A 13 7.21 -1.08 -16.83
C LEU A 13 7.66 -1.46 -15.42
N VAL A 14 7.95 -2.75 -15.17
CA VAL A 14 8.36 -3.26 -13.84
C VAL A 14 9.62 -2.58 -13.31
N LEU A 15 10.52 -2.12 -14.18
CA LEU A 15 11.75 -1.41 -13.77
C LEU A 15 11.53 0.07 -13.44
N ARG A 16 10.38 0.64 -13.79
CA ARG A 16 10.10 2.08 -13.71
C ARG A 16 8.92 2.43 -12.81
N LEU A 17 8.21 1.43 -12.30
CA LEU A 17 7.04 1.59 -11.45
C LEU A 17 7.32 1.10 -10.03
N ASP A 18 6.63 1.71 -9.06
CA ASP A 18 6.61 1.20 -7.69
C ASP A 18 5.87 -0.15 -7.64
N ARG A 19 6.23 -1.00 -6.68
CA ARG A 19 5.62 -2.31 -6.47
C ARG A 19 4.09 -2.26 -6.35
N HIS A 20 3.53 -1.21 -5.72
CA HIS A 20 2.07 -1.06 -5.59
C HIS A 20 1.39 -0.64 -6.90
N LEU A 21 2.14 -0.05 -7.84
CA LEU A 21 1.65 0.27 -9.18
C LEU A 21 1.81 -0.91 -10.14
N ILE A 22 2.78 -1.79 -9.90
CA ILE A 22 2.97 -3.04 -10.66
C ILE A 22 1.90 -4.06 -10.30
N PHE A 23 1.49 -4.11 -9.02
CA PHE A 23 0.56 -5.13 -8.52
C PHE A 23 -0.75 -5.22 -9.33
N PRO A 24 -1.47 -4.11 -9.65
CA PRO A 24 -2.66 -4.16 -10.50
C PRO A 24 -2.40 -4.75 -11.90
N LEU A 25 -1.21 -4.55 -12.47
CA LEU A 25 -0.85 -5.09 -13.78
C LEU A 25 -0.61 -6.60 -13.71
N VAL A 26 -0.03 -7.09 -12.61
CA VAL A 26 0.14 -8.52 -12.35
C VAL A 26 -1.21 -9.18 -12.07
N GLU A 27 -2.12 -8.50 -11.36
CA GLU A 27 -3.51 -8.96 -11.18
C GLU A 27 -4.26 -9.05 -12.52
N PHE A 28 -4.11 -8.04 -13.38
CA PHE A 28 -4.69 -8.10 -14.73
C PHE A 28 -4.13 -9.29 -15.53
N ALA A 29 -2.83 -9.55 -15.47
CA ALA A 29 -2.25 -10.73 -16.12
C ALA A 29 -2.80 -12.05 -15.54
N ALA A 30 -3.04 -12.11 -14.23
CA ALA A 30 -3.68 -13.25 -13.58
C ALA A 30 -5.10 -13.47 -14.11
N SER A 31 -5.92 -12.40 -14.18
CA SER A 31 -7.32 -12.49 -14.61
C SER A 31 -7.46 -12.91 -16.09
N GLN A 32 -6.45 -12.68 -16.93
CA GLN A 32 -6.46 -13.19 -18.31
C GLN A 32 -6.34 -14.71 -18.38
N LEU A 33 -5.76 -15.34 -17.35
CA LEU A 33 -5.62 -16.79 -17.23
C LEU A 33 -6.86 -17.46 -16.61
N GLU A 34 -7.79 -16.70 -16.04
CA GLU A 34 -9.03 -17.24 -15.47
C GLU A 34 -10.04 -17.59 -16.60
N GLU A 35 -10.73 -18.71 -16.43
CA GLU A 35 -11.87 -19.14 -17.24
C GLU A 35 -13.20 -18.75 -16.58
N GLU A 36 -14.29 -18.80 -17.33
CA GLU A 36 -15.63 -18.43 -16.83
C GLU A 36 -16.11 -19.31 -15.67
N ASP A 37 -15.59 -20.53 -15.54
CA ASP A 37 -15.89 -21.47 -14.46
C ASP A 37 -14.99 -21.31 -13.22
N GLY A 38 -14.05 -20.35 -13.25
CA GLY A 38 -13.10 -20.09 -12.18
C GLY A 38 -11.85 -20.99 -12.20
N SER A 39 -11.71 -21.87 -13.20
CA SER A 39 -10.46 -22.62 -13.43
C SER A 39 -9.41 -21.75 -14.13
N SER A 40 -8.14 -22.16 -14.08
CA SER A 40 -7.05 -21.48 -14.78
C SER A 40 -6.77 -22.16 -16.13
N LYS A 41 -6.73 -21.38 -17.21
CA LYS A 41 -6.32 -21.80 -18.56
C LYS A 41 -4.93 -22.45 -18.58
N ASP A 42 -4.08 -22.03 -17.65
CA ASP A 42 -2.70 -22.48 -17.50
C ASP A 42 -2.31 -22.44 -16.01
N GLU A 43 -2.48 -23.57 -15.32
CA GLU A 43 -2.17 -23.70 -13.89
C GLU A 43 -0.70 -23.39 -13.57
N ALA A 44 0.21 -23.76 -14.46
CA ALA A 44 1.64 -23.51 -14.27
C ALA A 44 1.93 -22.01 -14.26
N LYS A 45 1.40 -21.26 -15.24
CA LYS A 45 1.53 -19.80 -15.27
C LYS A 45 0.77 -19.11 -14.13
N SER A 46 -0.40 -19.61 -13.75
CA SER A 46 -1.14 -19.10 -12.61
C SER A 46 -0.28 -19.17 -11.34
N ARG A 47 0.36 -20.32 -11.09
CA ARG A 47 1.29 -20.50 -9.97
C ARG A 47 2.54 -19.63 -10.06
N GLU A 48 3.08 -19.40 -11.25
CA GLU A 48 4.19 -18.45 -11.46
C GLU A 48 3.77 -17.02 -11.10
N ILE A 49 2.56 -16.61 -11.48
CA ILE A 49 2.01 -15.30 -11.13
C ILE A 49 1.79 -15.18 -9.63
N THR A 50 1.24 -16.19 -8.95
CA THR A 50 1.10 -16.19 -7.48
C THR A 50 2.46 -16.02 -6.79
N LYS A 51 3.50 -16.72 -7.26
CA LYS A 51 4.89 -16.54 -6.76
C LYS A 51 5.42 -15.13 -7.03
N ALA A 52 5.15 -14.57 -8.21
CA ALA A 52 5.53 -13.21 -8.55
C ALA A 52 4.84 -12.18 -7.64
N LYS A 53 3.54 -12.34 -7.36
CA LYS A 53 2.78 -11.51 -6.41
C LYS A 53 3.42 -11.60 -5.01
N PHE A 54 3.76 -12.80 -4.55
CA PHE A 54 4.42 -12.99 -3.26
C PHE A 54 5.77 -12.28 -3.19
N GLU A 55 6.65 -12.48 -4.17
CA GLU A 55 7.97 -11.84 -4.22
C GLU A 55 7.89 -10.31 -4.29
N LEU A 56 6.90 -9.79 -5.02
CA LEU A 56 6.63 -8.36 -5.15
C LEU A 56 6.20 -7.74 -3.82
N LEU A 57 5.36 -8.45 -3.06
CA LEU A 57 4.67 -7.90 -1.89
C LEU A 57 5.27 -8.31 -0.54
N LYS A 58 6.12 -9.36 -0.46
CA LYS A 58 6.65 -9.88 0.81
C LYS A 58 7.41 -8.86 1.66
N LYS A 59 7.89 -7.77 1.05
CA LYS A 59 8.59 -6.67 1.73
C LYS A 59 7.67 -5.49 2.10
N THR A 60 6.36 -5.64 1.92
CA THR A 60 5.35 -4.62 2.26
C THR A 60 4.68 -4.94 3.59
N ASN A 61 3.88 -4.01 4.10
CA ASN A 61 3.05 -4.24 5.28
C ASN A 61 1.69 -4.91 4.95
N MET A 62 1.51 -5.45 3.74
CA MET A 62 0.31 -6.22 3.35
C MET A 62 0.36 -7.64 3.92
N THR A 63 0.60 -7.77 5.23
CA THR A 63 0.95 -9.03 5.90
C THR A 63 -0.07 -10.12 5.65
N ASP A 64 -1.36 -9.78 5.72
CA ASP A 64 -2.46 -10.74 5.63
C ASP A 64 -2.57 -11.28 4.19
N TYR A 65 -2.37 -10.43 3.20
CA TYR A 65 -2.37 -10.83 1.79
C TYR A 65 -1.15 -11.69 1.43
N VAL A 66 0.04 -11.30 1.90
CA VAL A 66 1.28 -12.08 1.70
C VAL A 66 1.19 -13.44 2.39
N ALA A 67 0.58 -13.50 3.58
CA ALA A 67 0.35 -14.75 4.30
C ALA A 67 -0.56 -15.70 3.50
N ASN A 68 -1.65 -15.19 2.91
CA ASN A 68 -2.54 -15.98 2.06
C ASN A 68 -1.81 -16.51 0.82
N LEU A 69 -1.02 -15.66 0.15
CA LEU A 69 -0.20 -16.10 -0.99
C LEU A 69 0.81 -17.18 -0.60
N TYR A 70 1.43 -17.07 0.58
CA TYR A 70 2.34 -18.09 1.08
C TYR A 70 1.63 -19.42 1.29
N CYS A 71 0.44 -19.41 1.91
CA CYS A 71 -0.40 -20.59 2.06
C CYS A 71 -0.77 -21.23 0.72
N GLU A 72 -1.12 -20.42 -0.28
CA GLU A 72 -1.45 -20.88 -1.63
C GLU A 72 -0.24 -21.54 -2.32
N ILE A 73 0.95 -20.95 -2.20
CA ILE A 73 2.18 -21.47 -2.84
C ILE A 73 2.61 -22.81 -2.23
N GLU A 74 2.55 -22.90 -0.90
CA GLU A 74 3.01 -24.04 -0.10
C GLU A 74 1.92 -25.08 0.17
N ASN A 75 0.67 -24.83 -0.25
CA ASN A 75 -0.51 -25.66 0.02
C ASN A 75 -0.75 -25.87 1.53
N LEU A 76 -0.69 -24.79 2.30
CA LEU A 76 -0.94 -24.79 3.74
C LEU A 76 -2.33 -24.22 4.03
N ASP A 77 -3.02 -24.79 5.01
CA ASP A 77 -4.32 -24.29 5.48
C ASP A 77 -4.15 -23.07 6.41
N THR A 78 -3.02 -22.99 7.11
CA THR A 78 -2.75 -21.90 8.07
C THR A 78 -1.39 -21.26 7.85
N PRO A 79 -1.28 -19.92 7.94
CA PRO A 79 -0.03 -19.23 7.73
C PRO A 79 0.94 -19.43 8.89
N PRO A 80 2.27 -19.45 8.63
CA PRO A 80 3.28 -19.51 9.66
C PRO A 80 3.14 -18.38 10.73
N PRO A 81 3.61 -18.62 11.97
CA PRO A 81 3.44 -17.67 13.07
C PRO A 81 4.16 -16.32 12.85
N GLU A 82 5.16 -16.28 11.97
CA GLU A 82 5.90 -15.05 11.63
C GLU A 82 4.99 -13.96 11.01
N TYR A 83 3.95 -14.36 10.28
CA TYR A 83 2.99 -13.42 9.68
C TYR A 83 2.09 -12.80 10.74
N ALA A 84 1.70 -13.57 11.77
CA ALA A 84 0.93 -13.05 12.90
C ALA A 84 1.74 -12.03 13.72
N GLU A 85 3.03 -12.31 13.96
CA GLU A 85 3.92 -11.37 14.64
C GLU A 85 4.17 -10.10 13.81
N SER A 86 4.34 -10.24 12.49
CA SER A 86 4.47 -9.10 11.59
C SER A 86 3.21 -8.24 11.59
N ARG A 87 2.03 -8.86 11.56
CA ARG A 87 0.74 -8.19 11.65
C ARG A 87 0.60 -7.37 12.93
N LYS A 88 0.97 -7.94 14.08
CA LYS A 88 0.98 -7.21 15.38
C LYS A 88 1.86 -5.96 15.32
N LYS A 89 3.06 -6.06 14.74
CA LYS A 89 3.98 -4.92 14.59
C LYS A 89 3.41 -3.82 13.69
N VAL A 90 2.77 -4.20 12.58
CA VAL A 90 2.12 -3.26 11.66
C VAL A 90 0.96 -2.54 12.36
N LEU A 91 0.10 -3.26 13.08
CA LEU A 91 -1.03 -2.68 13.82
C LEU A 91 -0.57 -1.75 14.95
N ALA A 92 0.46 -2.14 15.71
CA ALA A 92 1.01 -1.28 16.76
C ALA A 92 1.58 0.03 16.19
N LYS A 93 2.23 -0.04 15.01
CA LYS A 93 2.75 1.15 14.32
C LYS A 93 1.63 2.03 13.76
N LEU A 94 0.54 1.42 13.28
CA LEU A 94 -0.65 2.14 12.85
C LEU A 94 -1.26 2.93 14.02
N GLU A 95 -1.50 2.27 15.15
CA GLU A 95 -2.04 2.91 16.36
C GLU A 95 -1.13 4.05 16.85
N GLN A 96 0.19 3.85 16.84
CA GLN A 96 1.15 4.90 17.16
C GLN A 96 0.99 6.11 16.23
N PHE A 97 0.93 5.90 14.92
CA PHE A 97 0.82 7.00 13.96
C PHE A 97 -0.54 7.69 14.01
N GLU A 98 -1.62 6.96 14.25
CA GLU A 98 -2.94 7.55 14.48
C GLU A 98 -2.93 8.46 15.70
N ALA A 99 -2.32 8.02 16.81
CA ALA A 99 -2.17 8.85 18.01
C ALA A 99 -1.31 10.09 17.75
N GLU A 100 -0.15 9.94 17.10
CA GLU A 100 0.76 11.05 16.79
C GLU A 100 0.15 12.07 15.82
N THR A 101 -0.75 11.63 14.92
CA THR A 101 -1.35 12.49 13.89
C THR A 101 -2.75 12.99 14.25
N THR A 102 -3.35 12.54 15.35
CA THR A 102 -4.71 12.88 15.78
C THR A 102 -4.97 14.38 15.76
N ARG A 103 -4.10 15.20 16.37
CA ARG A 103 -4.28 16.67 16.37
C ARG A 103 -4.29 17.26 14.95
N LEU A 104 -3.41 16.79 14.08
CA LEU A 104 -3.33 17.27 12.70
C LEU A 104 -4.58 16.87 11.91
N ARG A 105 -5.05 15.62 12.10
CA ARG A 105 -6.27 15.11 11.48
C ARG A 105 -7.48 15.93 11.92
N ASP A 106 -7.61 16.18 13.22
CA ASP A 106 -8.76 16.91 13.77
C ASP A 106 -8.75 18.37 13.29
N LEU A 107 -7.57 19.00 13.20
CA LEU A 107 -7.41 20.36 12.67
C LEU A 107 -7.76 20.46 11.18
N LEU A 108 -7.30 19.50 10.36
CA LEU A 108 -7.59 19.47 8.93
C LEU A 108 -9.00 18.93 8.61
N GLY A 109 -9.69 18.39 9.62
CA GLY A 109 -11.10 18.04 9.54
C GLY A 109 -12.04 19.21 9.82
N ASP A 110 -11.52 20.34 10.29
CA ASP A 110 -12.30 21.56 10.55
C ASP A 110 -12.45 22.38 9.25
N GLU A 111 -13.69 22.53 8.78
CA GLU A 111 -14.02 23.27 7.56
C GLU A 111 -13.64 24.75 7.65
N ASP A 112 -13.69 25.36 8.83
CA ASP A 112 -13.33 26.77 9.02
C ASP A 112 -11.81 26.96 8.86
N VAL A 113 -11.02 26.01 9.36
CA VAL A 113 -9.55 26.05 9.22
C VAL A 113 -9.15 25.81 7.77
N VAL A 114 -9.75 24.81 7.11
CA VAL A 114 -9.47 24.49 5.71
C VAL A 114 -9.90 25.62 4.78
N GLY A 115 -11.05 26.27 5.05
CA GLY A 115 -11.55 27.40 4.27
C GLY A 115 -10.63 28.64 4.34
N ASN A 116 -9.87 28.78 5.42
CA ASN A 116 -8.91 29.87 5.59
C ASN A 116 -7.53 29.58 4.95
N LEU A 117 -7.28 28.35 4.48
CA LEU A 117 -6.05 28.02 3.77
C LEU A 117 -6.01 28.70 2.40
N ARG A 118 -4.87 29.32 2.09
CA ARG A 118 -4.60 30.05 0.84
C ARG A 118 -3.74 29.21 -0.10
N SER A 119 -3.56 29.66 -1.33
CA SER A 119 -2.62 29.02 -2.27
C SER A 119 -1.15 29.22 -1.88
N ASP A 120 -0.85 30.28 -1.11
CA ASP A 120 0.51 30.58 -0.67
C ASP A 120 0.92 29.76 0.57
N LYS A 121 2.01 29.00 0.42
CA LYS A 121 2.52 28.10 1.45
C LYS A 121 3.07 28.83 2.67
N VAL A 122 3.71 29.99 2.50
CA VAL A 122 4.35 30.71 3.62
C VAL A 122 3.27 31.34 4.50
N ALA A 123 2.25 31.94 3.88
CA ALA A 123 1.09 32.48 4.57
C ALA A 123 0.33 31.41 5.36
N ASN A 124 0.11 30.21 4.78
CA ASN A 124 -0.55 29.11 5.49
C ASN A 124 0.25 28.63 6.71
N LEU A 125 1.58 28.53 6.60
CA LEU A 125 2.42 28.13 7.72
C LEU A 125 2.40 29.17 8.84
N GLU A 126 2.39 30.47 8.51
CA GLU A 126 2.23 31.51 9.51
C GLU A 126 0.85 31.50 10.18
N PHE A 127 -0.22 31.33 9.41
CA PHE A 127 -1.59 31.21 9.90
C PHE A 127 -1.72 30.03 10.87
N LEU A 128 -1.32 28.83 10.44
CA LEU A 128 -1.37 27.63 11.27
C LEU A 128 -0.50 27.74 12.52
N LYS A 129 0.64 28.45 12.46
CA LYS A 129 1.50 28.69 13.62
C LYS A 129 0.90 29.71 14.59
N LYS A 130 0.29 30.78 14.09
CA LYS A 130 -0.25 31.89 14.90
C LYS A 130 -1.58 31.50 15.55
N GLU A 131 -2.46 30.82 14.82
CA GLU A 131 -3.84 30.56 15.25
C GLU A 131 -4.05 29.14 15.79
N HIS A 132 -3.24 28.17 15.35
CA HIS A 132 -3.42 26.75 15.70
C HIS A 132 -2.18 26.09 16.31
N ASP A 133 -1.13 26.86 16.62
CA ASP A 133 0.15 26.42 17.21
C ASP A 133 0.76 25.19 16.51
N VAL A 134 0.66 25.15 15.18
CA VAL A 134 1.26 24.10 14.36
C VAL A 134 2.66 24.52 13.91
N SER A 135 3.65 23.70 14.22
CA SER A 135 5.03 23.86 13.75
C SER A 135 5.29 23.06 12.47
N ARG A 136 6.39 23.39 11.77
CA ARG A 136 6.79 22.73 10.52
C ARG A 136 7.03 21.22 10.66
N THR A 137 7.23 20.74 11.89
CA THR A 137 7.47 19.34 12.21
C THR A 137 6.18 18.58 12.56
N GLY A 138 5.03 19.26 12.62
CA GLY A 138 3.73 18.69 13.01
C GLY A 138 3.67 18.19 14.47
N ARG A 139 4.81 18.14 15.17
CA ARG A 139 4.95 17.78 16.57
C ARG A 139 4.97 19.04 17.43
N HIS A 140 4.29 18.97 18.57
CA HIS A 140 4.63 19.81 19.70
C HIS A 140 6.11 19.56 19.99
N GLU A 141 6.93 20.61 19.91
CA GLU A 141 8.12 20.66 20.75
C GLU A 141 7.58 20.68 22.18
N ALA A 142 7.47 19.49 22.79
CA ALA A 142 7.25 19.40 24.22
C ALA A 142 8.41 20.15 24.86
N LYS A 143 8.13 21.37 25.34
CA LYS A 143 9.05 22.07 26.22
C LYS A 143 9.32 21.15 27.41
N MET A 144 10.59 20.85 27.61
CA MET A 144 11.13 20.32 28.87
C MET A 144 10.63 21.15 30.06
#